data_AF-A0A453EYU3-F1
#
_entry.id   AF-A0A453EYU3-F1
#
_cell.length_a   1.000
_cell.length_b   1.000
_cell.length_c   1.000
_cell.angle_alpha   90.00
_cell.angle_beta   90.00
_cell.angle_gamma   90.00
#
_symmetry.space_group_name_H-M   'P 1'
#
loop_
_entity.id
_entity.type
_entity.pdbx_description
1 polymer ?
#
loop_
_entity_poly.entity_id
_entity_poly.type
_entity_poly.pdbx_seq_one_letter_code
_entity_poly.pdbx_strand_id
1 'polypeptide(L)'
;MVHPATGYSVVRSLSEAPRYASVISDILRNRVYSGQYLPGSSEMSSPSMLAWGTLWPQERKRQRSFFLFGLALIIQLDNEGIQTFFESFFRLPKWMWRGFLGSTLSSADLMLFALYMFAIAPNTLRMNLVRHLLSDPTGSAMIRTYLTL
;
A
#
# COMPACT_ATOMS: atom_id res chain seq x y z
N MET A 1 -5.78 0.96 -8.59
CA MET A 1 -6.71 1.60 -7.62
C MET A 1 -7.52 0.60 -6.79
N VAL A 2 -7.45 -0.71 -7.06
CA VAL A 2 -8.14 -1.73 -6.26
C VAL A 2 -7.43 -1.92 -4.92
N HIS A 3 -8.18 -2.02 -3.82
CA HIS A 3 -7.63 -2.55 -2.58
C HIS A 3 -7.38 -4.06 -2.72
N PRO A 4 -6.14 -4.55 -2.69
CA PRO A 4 -5.85 -5.94 -3.06
C PRO A 4 -6.62 -6.96 -2.22
N ALA A 5 -6.74 -6.75 -0.92
CA ALA A 5 -7.35 -7.71 -0.02
C ALA A 5 -8.89 -7.71 -0.02
N THR A 6 -9.55 -6.64 -0.50
CA THR A 6 -11.02 -6.53 -0.47
C THR A 6 -11.66 -6.39 -1.85
N GLY A 7 -10.88 -6.16 -2.90
CA GLY A 7 -11.38 -5.96 -4.25
C GLY A 7 -12.08 -4.62 -4.49
N TYR A 8 -12.26 -3.77 -3.46
CA TYR A 8 -12.94 -2.48 -3.62
C TYR A 8 -12.11 -1.50 -4.44
N SER A 9 -12.69 -1.03 -5.54
CA SER A 9 -12.05 -0.11 -6.49
C SER A 9 -12.85 1.18 -6.70
N VAL A 10 -14.19 1.10 -6.70
CA VAL A 10 -15.09 2.21 -7.07
C VAL A 10 -14.95 3.40 -6.14
N VAL A 11 -15.14 3.19 -4.82
CA VAL A 11 -15.02 4.26 -3.81
C VAL A 11 -13.65 4.93 -3.88
N ARG A 12 -12.61 4.12 -4.08
CA ARG A 12 -11.23 4.60 -4.15
C ARG A 12 -10.99 5.44 -5.41
N SER A 13 -11.44 4.98 -6.58
CA SER A 13 -11.36 5.75 -7.82
C SER A 13 -12.11 7.08 -7.71
N LEU A 14 -13.32 7.08 -7.15
CA LEU A 14 -14.11 8.31 -6.95
C LEU A 14 -13.44 9.28 -5.96
N SER A 15 -12.82 8.78 -4.89
CA SER A 15 -12.12 9.63 -3.92
C SER A 15 -10.87 10.30 -4.48
N GLU A 16 -10.19 9.67 -5.45
CA GLU A 16 -8.96 10.18 -6.04
C GLU A 16 -9.22 11.09 -7.25
N ALA A 17 -10.38 10.94 -7.91
CA ALA A 17 -10.72 11.66 -9.12
C ALA A 17 -10.63 13.20 -9.00
N PRO A 18 -11.11 13.85 -7.92
CA PRO A 18 -11.01 15.31 -7.79
C PRO A 18 -9.58 15.82 -7.75
N ARG A 19 -8.71 15.18 -6.95
CA ARG A 19 -7.30 15.55 -6.84
C ARG A 19 -6.57 15.34 -8.17
N TYR A 20 -6.83 14.22 -8.83
CA TYR A 20 -6.24 13.96 -10.14
C TYR A 20 -6.67 14.98 -11.19
N ALA A 21 -7.98 15.27 -11.28
CA ALA A 21 -8.52 16.27 -12.20
C ALA A 21 -7.94 17.67 -11.96
N SER A 22 -7.75 18.07 -10.70
CA SER A 22 -7.08 19.32 -10.32
C SER A 22 -5.67 19.40 -10.93
N VAL A 23 -4.85 18.36 -10.72
CA VAL A 23 -3.47 18.33 -11.24
C VAL A 23 -3.44 18.37 -12.76
N ILE A 24 -4.33 17.62 -13.43
CA ILE A 24 -4.45 17.67 -14.89
C ILE A 24 -4.85 19.08 -15.36
N SER A 25 -5.79 19.75 -14.67
CA SER A 25 -6.19 21.11 -14.98
C SER A 25 -5.02 22.10 -14.86
N ASP A 26 -4.22 21.99 -13.80
CA ASP A 26 -3.06 22.86 -13.57
C ASP A 26 -1.96 22.64 -14.62
N ILE A 27 -1.72 21.38 -15.01
CA ILE A 27 -0.81 21.01 -16.10
C ILE A 27 -1.29 21.66 -17.42
N LEU A 28 -2.56 21.48 -17.78
CA LEU A 28 -3.12 22.02 -19.03
C LEU A 28 -3.11 23.55 -19.08
N ARG A 29 -3.22 24.21 -17.92
CA ARG A 29 -3.16 25.68 -17.79
C ARG A 29 -1.74 26.22 -17.68
N ASN A 30 -0.71 25.37 -17.85
CA ASN A 30 0.71 25.71 -17.66
C ASN A 30 1.07 26.31 -16.30
N ARG A 31 0.23 26.12 -15.27
CA ARG A 31 0.43 26.70 -13.93
C ARG A 31 1.55 26.02 -13.14
N VAL A 32 1.94 24.81 -13.54
CA VAL A 32 3.00 24.02 -12.90
C VAL A 32 4.39 24.40 -13.41
N TYR A 33 4.49 24.99 -14.61
CA TYR A 33 5.77 25.35 -15.26
C TYR A 33 6.34 26.70 -14.84
N SER A 34 5.62 27.48 -14.01
CA SER A 34 5.95 28.89 -13.77
C SER A 34 7.02 29.13 -12.68
N GLY A 35 7.59 28.10 -12.04
CA GLY A 35 8.42 28.29 -10.83
C GLY A 35 9.67 27.43 -10.65
N GLN A 36 10.04 26.55 -11.57
CA GLN A 36 11.16 25.61 -11.36
C GLN A 36 11.87 25.23 -12.66
N TYR A 37 12.45 26.21 -13.34
CA TYR A 37 13.45 25.96 -14.38
C TYR A 37 14.85 26.24 -13.82
N LEU A 38 15.41 25.25 -13.12
CA LEU A 38 16.86 25.13 -12.99
C LEU A 38 17.39 24.51 -14.30
N PRO A 39 18.42 25.07 -14.95
CA PRO A 39 18.97 24.50 -16.17
C PRO A 39 19.68 23.18 -15.83
N GLY A 40 19.17 22.05 -16.31
CA GLY A 40 19.80 20.72 -16.14
C GLY A 40 18.86 19.55 -15.83
N SER A 41 17.56 19.77 -15.58
CA SER A 41 16.62 18.72 -15.16
C SER A 41 15.60 18.32 -16.24
N SER A 42 16.03 18.22 -17.51
CA SER A 42 15.13 18.08 -18.67
C SER A 42 14.39 16.74 -18.78
N GLU A 43 14.64 15.76 -17.91
CA GLU A 43 13.91 14.48 -17.90
C GLU A 43 12.83 14.37 -16.81
N MET A 44 12.81 15.24 -15.79
CA MET A 44 12.00 15.03 -14.58
C MET A 44 10.54 15.57 -14.65
N SER A 45 10.16 16.27 -15.72
CA SER A 45 8.98 17.15 -15.69
C SER A 45 7.98 16.91 -16.82
N SER A 46 7.86 15.68 -17.31
CA SER A 46 6.78 15.36 -18.25
C SER A 46 5.41 15.51 -17.55
N PRO A 47 4.41 16.17 -18.19
CA PRO A 47 3.02 16.17 -17.75
C PRO A 47 2.51 14.81 -17.24
N SER A 48 2.90 13.74 -17.94
CA SER A 48 2.48 12.37 -17.62
C SER A 48 3.10 11.85 -16.31
N MET A 49 4.34 12.24 -16.00
CA MET A 49 4.98 11.85 -14.74
C MET A 49 4.39 12.58 -13.53
N LEU A 50 4.01 13.86 -13.70
CA LEU A 50 3.31 14.62 -12.66
C LEU A 50 1.91 14.03 -12.38
N ALA A 51 1.17 13.71 -13.44
CA ALA A 51 -0.11 13.02 -13.33
C ALA A 51 0.06 11.64 -12.66
N TRP A 52 1.07 10.86 -13.07
CA TRP A 52 1.38 9.56 -12.49
C TRP A 52 1.76 9.65 -11.00
N GLY A 53 2.63 10.58 -10.63
CA GLY A 53 3.04 10.82 -9.24
C GLY A 53 1.88 11.21 -8.34
N THR A 54 0.86 11.87 -8.89
CA THR A 54 -0.38 12.20 -8.18
C THR A 54 -1.20 10.95 -7.88
N LEU A 55 -1.29 10.01 -8.83
CA LEU A 55 -2.02 8.74 -8.65
C LEU A 55 -1.23 7.68 -7.90
N TRP A 56 0.10 7.73 -7.91
CA TRP A 56 0.96 6.75 -7.28
C TRP A 56 2.07 7.42 -6.47
N PRO A 57 1.71 8.19 -5.42
CA PRO A 57 2.69 8.68 -4.48
C PRO A 57 3.37 7.50 -3.77
N GLN A 58 4.55 7.73 -3.22
CA GLN A 58 5.36 6.67 -2.64
C GLN A 58 4.65 5.95 -1.49
N GLU A 59 3.95 6.70 -0.65
CA GLU A 59 3.10 6.18 0.41
C GLU A 59 2.08 5.14 -0.10
N ARG A 60 1.44 5.44 -1.23
CA ARG A 60 0.46 4.54 -1.84
C ARG A 60 1.08 3.28 -2.40
N LYS A 61 2.29 3.38 -2.95
CA LYS A 61 3.03 2.22 -3.43
C LYS A 61 3.38 1.29 -2.25
N ARG A 62 3.79 1.85 -1.10
CA ARG A 62 4.07 1.11 0.15
C ARG A 62 2.83 0.42 0.72
N GLN A 63 1.71 1.13 0.82
CA GLN A 63 0.43 0.54 1.23
C GLN A 63 0.04 -0.61 0.29
N ARG A 64 0.10 -0.39 -1.04
CA ARG A 64 -0.26 -1.40 -2.03
C ARG A 64 0.63 -2.64 -1.93
N SER A 65 1.94 -2.47 -1.79
CA SER A 65 2.86 -3.62 -1.68
C SER A 65 2.60 -4.41 -0.39
N PHE A 66 2.28 -3.74 0.71
CA PHE A 66 1.87 -4.40 1.95
C PHE A 66 0.61 -5.26 1.78
N PHE A 67 -0.45 -4.70 1.19
CA PHE A 67 -1.69 -5.44 0.97
C PHE A 67 -1.51 -6.62 0.00
N LEU A 68 -0.64 -6.49 -1.00
CA LEU A 68 -0.31 -7.60 -1.91
C LEU A 68 0.43 -8.71 -1.19
N PHE A 69 1.40 -8.37 -0.32
CA PHE A 69 2.09 -9.34 0.52
C PHE A 69 1.11 -10.08 1.44
N GLY A 70 0.26 -9.35 2.17
CA GLY A 70 -0.73 -9.97 3.05
C GLY A 70 -1.73 -10.87 2.30
N LEU A 71 -2.18 -10.44 1.12
CA LEU A 71 -3.06 -11.24 0.28
C LEU A 71 -2.39 -12.53 -0.21
N ALA A 72 -1.15 -12.43 -0.71
CA ALA A 72 -0.40 -13.58 -1.19
C ALA A 72 -0.18 -14.61 -0.08
N LEU A 73 0.11 -14.16 1.15
CA LEU A 73 0.19 -15.03 2.32
C LEU A 73 -1.13 -15.75 2.58
N ILE A 74 -2.25 -15.02 2.67
CA ILE A 74 -3.56 -15.61 3.02
C ILE A 74 -3.97 -16.68 2.02
N ILE A 75 -3.71 -16.47 0.72
CA ILE A 75 -4.04 -17.44 -0.34
C ILE A 75 -3.25 -18.74 -0.20
N GLN A 76 -2.06 -18.72 0.40
CA GLN A 76 -1.21 -19.89 0.60
C GLN A 76 -1.54 -20.68 1.87
N LEU A 77 -2.37 -20.15 2.77
CA LEU A 77 -2.76 -20.82 4.00
C LEU A 77 -3.85 -21.88 3.74
N ASP A 78 -3.81 -22.94 4.52
CA ASP A 78 -4.89 -23.92 4.60
C ASP A 78 -6.06 -23.40 5.46
N ASN A 79 -7.13 -24.19 5.60
CA ASN A 79 -8.33 -23.77 6.32
C ASN A 79 -8.03 -23.39 7.79
N GLU A 80 -7.21 -24.19 8.49
CA GLU A 80 -6.83 -23.91 9.87
C GLU A 80 -5.95 -22.65 9.97
N GLY A 81 -5.01 -22.47 9.04
CA GLY A 81 -4.18 -21.28 8.94
C GLY A 81 -4.99 -20.00 8.70
N ILE A 82 -6.00 -20.05 7.82
CA ILE A 82 -6.90 -18.92 7.56
C ILE A 82 -7.70 -18.54 8.81
N GLN A 83 -8.27 -19.53 9.51
CA GLN A 83 -9.00 -19.29 10.76
C GLN A 83 -8.09 -18.65 11.81
N THR A 84 -6.90 -19.21 12.02
CA THR A 84 -5.90 -18.69 12.95
C THR A 84 -5.46 -17.27 12.61
N PHE A 85 -5.28 -16.98 11.31
CA PHE A 85 -4.95 -15.65 10.82
C PHE A 85 -6.03 -14.64 11.17
N PHE A 86 -7.30 -14.93 10.84
CA PHE A 86 -8.40 -13.99 11.09
C PHE A 86 -8.73 -13.86 12.58
N GLU A 87 -8.59 -14.92 13.37
CA GLU A 87 -8.70 -14.84 14.83
C GLU A 87 -7.65 -13.87 15.39
N SER A 88 -6.39 -14.00 14.98
CA SER A 88 -5.30 -13.09 15.38
C SER A 88 -5.59 -11.66 14.89
N PHE A 89 -6.05 -11.51 13.65
CA PHE A 89 -6.37 -10.23 13.02
C PHE A 89 -7.42 -9.44 13.80
N PHE A 90 -8.52 -10.09 14.19
CA PHE A 90 -9.61 -9.43 14.92
C PHE A 90 -9.33 -9.23 16.41
N ARG A 91 -8.31 -9.89 16.98
CA ARG A 91 -7.82 -9.64 18.34
C ARG A 91 -7.03 -8.33 18.47
N LEU A 92 -6.59 -7.74 17.37
CA LEU A 92 -5.94 -6.42 17.38
C LEU A 92 -6.89 -5.32 17.88
N PRO A 93 -6.36 -4.17 18.33
CA PRO A 93 -7.16 -3.00 18.66
C PRO A 93 -8.13 -2.62 17.53
N LYS A 94 -9.37 -2.26 17.89
CA LYS A 94 -10.45 -1.98 16.92
C LYS A 94 -10.09 -0.96 15.84
N TRP A 95 -9.27 0.02 16.16
CA TRP A 95 -8.86 1.03 15.18
C TRP A 95 -7.90 0.48 14.12
N MET A 96 -7.06 -0.51 14.47
CA MET A 96 -6.09 -1.11 13.56
C MET A 96 -6.78 -1.95 12.50
N TRP A 97 -7.56 -2.96 12.90
CA TRP A 97 -8.18 -3.85 11.91
C TRP A 97 -9.27 -3.14 11.10
N ARG A 98 -10.02 -2.19 11.68
CA ARG A 98 -10.95 -1.34 10.91
C ARG A 98 -10.20 -0.45 9.93
N GLY A 99 -9.09 0.14 10.36
CA GLY A 99 -8.27 0.99 9.51
C GLY A 99 -7.68 0.21 8.35
N PHE A 100 -7.21 -1.01 8.61
CA PHE A 100 -6.69 -1.94 7.60
C PHE A 100 -7.75 -2.25 6.54
N LEU A 101 -8.94 -2.70 6.95
CA LEU A 101 -10.05 -3.01 6.03
C LEU A 101 -10.54 -1.78 5.26
N GLY A 102 -10.51 -0.60 5.90
CA GLY A 102 -10.90 0.67 5.31
C GLY A 102 -9.82 1.34 4.45
N SER A 103 -8.62 0.76 4.32
CA SER A 103 -7.47 1.42 3.65
C SER A 103 -7.09 2.80 4.22
N THR A 104 -7.32 3.05 5.51
CA THR A 104 -7.08 4.37 6.14
C THR A 104 -5.78 4.45 6.92
N LEU A 105 -5.11 3.32 7.14
CA LEU A 105 -3.80 3.26 7.80
C LEU A 105 -2.69 3.79 6.90
N SER A 106 -1.76 4.56 7.47
CA SER A 106 -0.50 4.89 6.80
C SER A 106 0.39 3.66 6.64
N SER A 107 1.42 3.76 5.80
CA SER A 107 2.44 2.72 5.64
C SER A 107 3.18 2.43 6.95
N ALA A 108 3.41 3.46 7.77
CA ALA A 108 3.97 3.29 9.11
C ALA A 108 3.01 2.53 10.03
N ASP A 109 1.72 2.87 10.01
CA ASP A 109 0.70 2.15 10.78
C ASP A 109 0.56 0.69 10.31
N LEU A 110 0.77 0.41 9.02
CA LEU A 110 0.78 -0.96 8.49
C LEU A 110 2.00 -1.77 8.96
N MET A 111 3.17 -1.15 9.08
CA MET A 111 4.33 -1.80 9.72
C MET A 111 4.05 -2.11 11.19
N LEU A 112 3.46 -1.15 11.91
CA LEU A 112 3.06 -1.34 13.29
C LEU A 112 2.02 -2.46 13.42
N PHE A 113 1.00 -2.45 12.56
CA PHE A 113 0.00 -3.50 12.44
C PHE A 113 0.64 -4.88 12.26
N ALA A 114 1.63 -5.00 11.35
CA ALA A 114 2.33 -6.26 11.11
C ALA A 114 3.10 -6.75 12.34
N LEU A 115 3.75 -5.83 13.06
CA LEU A 115 4.48 -6.14 14.29
C LEU A 115 3.54 -6.61 15.39
N TYR A 116 2.39 -5.95 15.59
CA TYR A 116 1.39 -6.39 16.56
C TYR A 116 0.79 -7.75 16.17
N MET A 117 0.46 -7.96 14.89
CA MET A 117 0.01 -9.26 14.39
C MET A 117 1.03 -10.36 14.72
N PHE A 118 2.30 -10.11 14.42
CA PHE A 118 3.37 -11.07 14.68
C PHE A 118 3.53 -11.34 16.18
N ALA A 119 3.39 -10.32 17.03
CA ALA A 119 3.49 -10.46 18.48
C ALA A 119 2.38 -11.34 19.08
N ILE A 120 1.14 -11.27 18.58
CA ILE A 120 0.01 -12.04 19.12
C ILE A 120 -0.25 -13.37 18.39
N ALA A 121 0.24 -13.52 17.16
CA ALA A 121 0.02 -14.71 16.34
C ALA A 121 0.62 -15.98 16.97
N PRO A 122 0.01 -17.16 16.80
CA PRO A 122 0.64 -18.43 17.17
C PRO A 122 1.93 -18.71 16.39
N ASN A 123 2.80 -19.57 16.94
CA ASN A 123 4.11 -19.89 16.34
C ASN A 123 4.00 -20.46 14.91
N THR A 124 2.94 -21.23 14.63
CA THR A 124 2.66 -21.77 13.29
C THR A 124 2.48 -20.64 12.27
N LEU A 125 1.66 -19.64 12.61
CA LEU A 125 1.43 -18.47 11.76
C LEU A 125 2.68 -17.58 11.64
N ARG A 126 3.45 -17.40 12.73
CA ARG A 126 4.74 -16.69 12.67
C ARG A 126 5.72 -17.33 11.71
N MET A 127 5.82 -18.66 11.72
CA MET A 127 6.70 -19.40 10.82
C MET A 127 6.26 -19.26 9.36
N ASN A 128 4.95 -19.34 9.09
CA ASN A 128 4.40 -19.10 7.76
C ASN A 128 4.69 -17.67 7.27
N LEU A 129 4.54 -16.66 8.14
CA LEU A 129 4.87 -15.27 7.84
C LEU A 129 6.34 -15.09 7.46
N VAL A 130 7.26 -15.62 8.28
CA VAL A 130 8.71 -15.52 8.02
C VAL A 130 9.08 -16.25 6.74
N ARG A 131 8.56 -17.46 6.53
CA ARG A 131 8.80 -18.23 5.30
C ARG A 131 8.29 -17.47 4.07
N HIS A 132 7.09 -16.92 4.13
CA HIS A 132 6.51 -16.14 3.03
C HIS A 132 7.32 -14.86 2.75
N LEU A 133 7.77 -14.15 3.79
CA LEU A 133 8.61 -12.96 3.65
C LEU A 133 9.94 -13.25 2.92
N LEU A 134 10.53 -14.41 3.14
CA LEU A 134 11.82 -14.80 2.56
C LEU A 134 11.70 -15.46 1.18
N SER A 135 10.64 -16.23 0.94
CA SER A 135 10.51 -17.05 -0.27
C SER A 135 9.60 -16.45 -1.34
N ASP A 136 8.63 -15.61 -0.97
CA ASP A 136 7.67 -15.06 -1.92
C ASP A 136 8.18 -13.76 -2.56
N PRO A 137 8.05 -13.58 -3.89
CA PRO A 137 8.44 -12.33 -4.56
C PRO A 137 7.78 -11.08 -3.97
N THR A 138 6.57 -11.20 -3.42
CA THR A 138 5.87 -10.07 -2.79
C THR A 138 6.57 -9.57 -1.53
N GLY A 139 7.29 -10.44 -0.80
CA GLY A 139 8.08 -10.06 0.37
C GLY A 139 9.24 -9.12 -0.02
N SER A 140 10.04 -9.53 -1.00
CA SER A 140 11.14 -8.69 -1.51
C SER A 140 10.64 -7.39 -2.15
N ALA A 141 9.53 -7.44 -2.89
CA ALA A 141 8.90 -6.26 -3.47
C ALA A 141 8.41 -5.28 -2.40
N MET A 142 7.80 -5.78 -1.32
CA MET A 142 7.38 -4.96 -0.18
C MET A 142 8.58 -4.27 0.46
N ILE A 143 9.61 -5.02 0.86
CA ILE A 143 10.83 -4.48 1.50
C ILE A 143 11.44 -3.37 0.63
N ARG A 144 11.65 -3.65 -0.68
CA ARG A 144 12.21 -2.67 -1.61
C ARG A 144 11.37 -1.39 -1.68
N THR A 145 10.05 -1.51 -1.72
CA THR A 145 9.13 -0.36 -1.80
C THR A 145 9.17 0.48 -0.53
N TYR A 146 9.32 -0.15 0.65
CA TYR A 146 9.44 0.57 1.92
C TYR A 146 10.80 1.28 2.07
N LEU A 147 11.88 0.69 1.56
CA LEU A 147 13.24 1.27 1.61
C LEU A 147 13.49 2.34 0.54
N THR A 148 12.68 2.40 -0.51
CA THR A 148 12.81 3.45 -1.53
C THR A 148 12.31 4.78 -0.93
N LEU A 149 13.22 5.75 -0.83
CA LEU A 149 12.97 7.13 -0.38
C LEU A 149 12.24 7.94 -1.46
#